data_AF-A0A8G1RSA4-F1
#
_entry.id   AF-A0A8G1RSA4-F1
#
_cell.length_a   1.000
_cell.length_b   1.000
_cell.length_c   1.000
_cell.angle_alpha   90.00
_cell.angle_beta   90.00
_cell.angle_gamma   90.00
#
_symmetry.space_group_name_H-M   'P 1'
#
loop_
_entity.id
_entity.type
_entity.pdbx_description
1 polymer ?
#
loop_
_entity_poly.entity_id
_entity_poly.type
_entity_poly.pdbx_seq_one_letter_code
_entity_poly.pdbx_strand_id
1 'polypeptide(L)'
;MDKVASEPVKKLSKEQETVEAKRSSRKTLRYIRGIYMSFAVISGLSFTYARRSLPAGSSMAGVILPGLWDYTLPVGSFAEGIARFMKYDESLVMASGFVWLGLKYWELKRHGYPLSWWNTMGMAATTAAFGPGAAMSLGWGLREEMLAKIAA
;
A
#
# COMPACT_ATOMS: atom_id res chain seq x y z
N MET A 1 1.07 56.64 2.20
CA MET A 1 -0.29 56.02 2.16
C MET A 1 -0.23 54.62 1.54
N ASP A 2 0.94 53.98 1.54
CA ASP A 2 1.27 52.84 0.69
C ASP A 2 0.97 51.49 1.37
N LYS A 3 0.84 51.50 2.70
CA LYS A 3 0.52 50.31 3.50
C LYS A 3 -0.88 49.76 3.17
N VAL A 4 -1.85 50.64 2.95
CA VAL A 4 -3.27 50.27 2.70
C VAL A 4 -3.46 49.60 1.34
N ALA A 5 -2.67 49.97 0.34
CA ALA A 5 -2.70 49.33 -0.99
C ALA A 5 -1.92 48.00 -1.03
N SER A 6 -0.94 47.80 -0.14
CA SER A 6 -0.09 46.60 -0.13
C SER A 6 -0.74 45.35 0.50
N GLU A 7 -1.62 45.51 1.48
CA GLU A 7 -2.33 44.41 2.12
C GLU A 7 -3.32 43.64 1.21
N PRO A 8 -4.16 44.28 0.38
CA PRO A 8 -5.09 43.56 -0.50
C PRO A 8 -4.35 42.75 -1.56
N VAL A 9 -3.24 43.26 -2.10
CA VAL A 9 -2.39 42.56 -3.07
C VAL A 9 -1.74 41.31 -2.44
N LYS A 10 -1.24 41.44 -1.21
CA LYS A 10 -0.64 40.32 -0.48
C LYS A 10 -1.66 39.24 -0.10
N LYS A 11 -2.90 39.62 0.23
CA LYS A 11 -4.00 38.68 0.48
C LYS A 11 -4.41 37.95 -0.80
N LEU A 12 -4.57 38.67 -1.92
CA LEU A 12 -4.87 38.06 -3.22
C LEU A 12 -3.80 37.05 -3.64
N SER A 13 -2.52 37.40 -3.48
CA SER A 13 -1.39 36.51 -3.80
C SER A 13 -1.42 35.23 -2.96
N LYS A 14 -1.66 35.33 -1.64
CA LYS A 14 -1.79 34.14 -0.77
C LYS A 14 -3.00 33.28 -1.12
N GLU A 15 -4.12 33.91 -1.48
CA GLU A 15 -5.33 33.21 -1.88
C GLU A 15 -5.13 32.47 -3.21
N GLN A 16 -4.43 33.07 -4.18
CA GLN A 16 -4.03 32.40 -5.41
C GLN A 16 -3.07 31.24 -5.15
N GLU A 17 -2.05 31.41 -4.31
CA GLU A 17 -1.09 30.34 -3.95
C GLU A 17 -1.80 29.14 -3.30
N THR A 18 -2.74 29.39 -2.39
CA THR A 18 -3.50 28.31 -1.73
C THR A 18 -4.45 27.59 -2.70
N VAL A 19 -5.08 28.32 -3.62
CA VAL A 19 -5.92 27.73 -4.67
C VAL A 19 -5.10 26.89 -5.65
N GLU A 20 -3.91 27.36 -6.05
CA GLU A 20 -3.00 26.61 -6.91
C GLU A 20 -2.44 25.36 -6.21
N ALA A 21 -2.03 25.48 -4.94
CA ALA A 21 -1.58 24.35 -4.13
C ALA A 21 -2.69 23.29 -3.96
N LYS A 22 -3.93 23.72 -3.73
CA LYS A 22 -5.09 22.81 -3.64
C LYS A 22 -5.43 22.18 -4.99
N ARG A 23 -5.17 22.87 -6.11
CA ARG A 23 -5.36 22.34 -7.46
C ARG A 23 -4.28 21.32 -7.83
N SER A 24 -3.02 21.58 -7.51
CA SER A 24 -1.91 20.66 -7.75
C SER A 24 -2.04 19.40 -6.89
N SER A 25 -2.35 19.53 -5.60
CA SER A 25 -2.62 18.41 -4.69
C SER A 25 -3.72 17.48 -5.22
N ARG A 26 -4.84 18.04 -5.71
CA ARG A 26 -5.93 17.24 -6.32
C ARG A 26 -5.54 16.54 -7.62
N LYS A 27 -4.59 17.07 -8.39
CA LYS A 27 -4.06 16.40 -9.58
C LYS A 27 -3.13 15.24 -9.17
N THR A 28 -2.24 15.48 -8.21
CA THR A 28 -1.34 14.47 -7.65
C THR A 28 -2.11 13.30 -7.06
N LEU A 29 -3.16 13.57 -6.28
CA LEU A 29 -3.99 12.50 -5.71
C LEU A 29 -4.65 11.63 -6.80
N ARG A 30 -5.16 12.24 -7.88
CA ARG A 30 -5.74 11.48 -9.00
C ARG A 30 -4.71 10.58 -9.69
N TYR A 31 -3.48 11.03 -9.81
CA TYR A 31 -2.39 10.23 -10.37
C TYR A 31 -2.02 9.07 -9.44
N ILE A 32 -1.87 9.34 -8.14
CA ILE A 32 -1.65 8.32 -7.10
C ILE A 32 -2.75 7.27 -7.13
N ARG A 33 -4.02 7.68 -7.27
CA ARG A 33 -5.16 6.77 -7.47
C ARG A 33 -5.00 5.83 -8.64
N GLY A 34 -4.55 6.35 -9.78
CA GLY A 34 -4.24 5.52 -10.94
C GLY A 34 -3.17 4.47 -10.64
N ILE A 35 -2.09 4.88 -9.97
CA ILE A 35 -0.94 4.02 -9.65
C ILE A 35 -1.32 2.89 -8.70
N TYR A 36 -1.90 3.21 -7.53
CA TYR A 36 -2.17 2.15 -6.57
C TYR A 36 -3.27 1.19 -7.08
N MET A 37 -4.22 1.68 -7.89
CA MET A 37 -5.24 0.83 -8.52
C MET A 37 -4.63 -0.08 -9.58
N SER A 38 -3.71 0.42 -10.42
CA SER A 38 -3.06 -0.43 -11.42
C SER A 38 -2.22 -1.52 -10.76
N PHE A 39 -1.44 -1.19 -9.72
CA PHE A 39 -0.71 -2.19 -8.94
C PHE A 39 -1.62 -3.19 -8.24
N ALA A 40 -2.74 -2.74 -7.68
CA ALA A 40 -3.72 -3.65 -7.07
C ALA A 40 -4.33 -4.62 -8.09
N VAL A 41 -4.66 -4.15 -9.29
CA VAL A 41 -5.20 -4.98 -10.38
C VAL A 41 -4.15 -5.98 -10.87
N ILE A 42 -2.94 -5.52 -11.17
CA ILE A 42 -1.86 -6.39 -11.65
C ILE A 42 -1.55 -7.46 -10.61
N SER A 43 -1.37 -7.06 -9.35
CA SER A 43 -1.09 -8.01 -8.26
C SER A 43 -2.24 -9.00 -8.05
N GLY A 44 -3.48 -8.51 -8.04
CA GLY A 44 -4.66 -9.34 -7.85
C GLY A 44 -4.85 -10.37 -8.97
N LEU A 45 -4.61 -9.97 -10.23
CA LEU A 45 -4.67 -10.87 -11.38
C LEU A 45 -3.56 -11.91 -11.33
N SER A 46 -2.32 -11.51 -11.06
CA SER A 46 -1.19 -12.44 -10.92
C SER A 46 -1.44 -13.47 -9.82
N PHE A 47 -1.96 -13.01 -8.68
CA PHE A 47 -2.27 -13.90 -7.56
C PHE A 47 -3.43 -14.85 -7.86
N THR A 48 -4.49 -14.36 -8.49
CA THR A 48 -5.63 -15.20 -8.91
C THR A 48 -5.22 -16.22 -9.96
N TYR A 49 -4.35 -15.82 -10.89
CA TYR A 49 -3.76 -16.73 -11.88
C TYR A 49 -2.93 -17.82 -11.21
N ALA A 50 -2.08 -17.45 -10.25
CA ALA A 50 -1.32 -18.40 -9.45
C ALA A 50 -2.25 -19.36 -8.69
N ARG A 51 -3.37 -18.89 -8.11
CA ARG A 51 -4.39 -19.75 -7.49
C ARG A 51 -4.91 -20.83 -8.42
N ARG A 52 -5.24 -20.45 -9.65
CA ARG A 52 -5.85 -21.36 -10.64
C ARG A 52 -4.84 -22.32 -11.27
N SER A 53 -3.57 -21.94 -11.28
CA SER A 53 -2.50 -22.74 -11.88
C SER A 53 -1.91 -23.78 -10.91
N LEU A 54 -2.33 -23.77 -9.64
CA LEU A 54 -1.85 -24.71 -8.63
C LEU A 54 -2.50 -26.10 -8.82
N PRO A 55 -1.70 -27.19 -8.83
CA PRO A 55 -2.23 -28.54 -8.91
C PRO A 55 -3.07 -28.90 -7.66
N ALA A 56 -4.11 -29.70 -7.88
CA ALA A 56 -5.06 -30.13 -6.85
C ALA A 56 -4.36 -30.98 -5.77
N GLY A 57 -3.85 -30.32 -4.73
CA GLY A 57 -3.12 -30.97 -3.63
C GLY A 57 -2.12 -30.04 -2.92
N SER A 58 -1.76 -28.91 -3.51
CA SER A 58 -0.85 -27.94 -2.90
C SER A 58 -1.62 -26.89 -2.09
N SER A 59 -1.28 -26.73 -0.80
CA SER A 59 -1.81 -25.65 0.02
C SER A 59 -1.24 -24.31 -0.46
N MET A 60 -2.11 -23.36 -0.83
CA MET A 60 -1.74 -21.98 -1.19
C MET A 60 -0.83 -21.32 -0.15
N ALA A 61 -1.10 -21.57 1.14
CA ALA A 61 -0.29 -21.05 2.23
C ALA A 61 1.15 -21.60 2.22
N GLY A 62 1.36 -22.87 1.84
CA GLY A 62 2.70 -23.46 1.74
C GLY A 62 3.49 -23.05 0.49
N VAL A 63 2.81 -22.43 -0.48
CA VAL A 63 3.47 -21.87 -1.68
C VAL A 63 3.92 -20.44 -1.42
N ILE A 64 3.16 -19.67 -0.65
CA ILE A 64 3.37 -18.23 -0.41
C ILE A 64 4.10 -17.96 0.91
N LEU A 65 3.81 -18.72 1.97
CA LEU A 65 4.58 -18.67 3.21
C LEU A 65 5.56 -19.84 3.24
N PRO A 66 6.88 -19.58 3.33
CA PRO A 66 7.82 -20.63 3.66
C PRO A 66 7.50 -21.14 5.08
N GLY A 67 7.60 -22.45 5.29
CA GLY A 67 7.53 -23.01 6.64
C GLY A 67 8.62 -22.39 7.51
N LEU A 68 8.32 -22.16 8.80
CA LEU A 68 9.29 -21.57 9.74
C LEU A 68 10.59 -22.36 9.82
N TRP A 69 10.56 -23.66 9.50
CA TRP A 69 11.69 -24.56 9.57
C TRP A 69 12.12 -25.12 8.21
N ASP A 70 11.51 -24.68 7.10
CA ASP A 70 11.84 -25.25 5.78
C ASP A 70 13.30 -24.99 5.39
N TYR A 71 13.92 -23.92 5.90
CA TYR A 71 15.33 -23.64 5.69
C TYR A 71 16.30 -24.73 6.21
N THR A 72 15.86 -25.60 7.14
CA THR A 72 16.69 -26.68 7.68
C THR A 72 16.63 -27.95 6.82
N LEU A 73 15.70 -28.03 5.88
CA LEU A 73 15.56 -29.20 5.00
C LEU A 73 16.69 -29.23 3.97
N PRO A 74 17.27 -30.42 3.69
CA PRO A 74 18.33 -30.56 2.71
C PRO A 74 17.84 -30.10 1.33
N VAL A 75 18.69 -29.33 0.64
CA VAL A 75 18.40 -28.80 -0.70
C VAL A 75 19.00 -29.77 -1.72
N GLY A 76 18.17 -30.35 -2.58
CA GLY A 76 18.60 -31.35 -3.56
C GLY A 76 19.25 -30.76 -4.81
N SER A 77 19.04 -29.46 -5.09
CA SER A 77 19.59 -28.79 -6.26
C SER A 77 19.82 -27.28 -6.07
N PHE A 78 20.68 -26.67 -6.88
CA PHE A 78 20.89 -25.22 -6.87
C PHE A 78 19.61 -24.42 -7.15
N ALA A 79 18.80 -24.89 -8.12
CA ALA A 79 17.52 -24.25 -8.46
C ALA A 79 16.54 -24.27 -7.28
N GLU A 80 16.48 -25.37 -6.53
CA GLU A 80 15.68 -25.48 -5.32
C GLU A 80 16.17 -24.52 -4.21
N GLY A 81 17.48 -24.34 -4.10
CA GLY A 81 18.10 -23.38 -3.18
C GLY A 81 17.70 -21.93 -3.49
N ILE A 82 17.79 -21.52 -4.76
CA ILE A 82 17.35 -20.20 -5.21
C ILE A 82 15.84 -20.02 -4.97
N ALA A 83 15.03 -21.02 -5.32
CA ALA A 83 13.58 -20.93 -5.12
C ALA A 83 13.22 -20.75 -3.64
N ARG A 84 13.90 -21.45 -2.73
CA ARG A 84 13.71 -21.28 -1.29
C ARG A 84 14.17 -19.90 -0.82
N PHE A 85 15.32 -19.42 -1.27
CA PHE A 85 15.80 -18.07 -0.94
C PHE A 85 14.81 -16.99 -1.38
N MET A 86 14.33 -17.04 -2.62
CA MET A 86 13.35 -16.08 -3.16
C MET A 86 12.03 -16.11 -2.37
N LYS A 87 11.56 -17.30 -1.95
CA LYS A 87 10.37 -17.41 -1.09
C LYS A 87 10.55 -16.70 0.25
N TYR A 88 11.69 -16.87 0.91
CA TYR A 88 11.97 -16.18 2.16
C TYR A 88 12.14 -14.67 1.96
N ASP A 89 12.88 -14.24 0.94
CA ASP A 89 13.05 -12.83 0.59
C ASP A 89 11.69 -12.15 0.34
N GLU A 90 10.85 -12.75 -0.51
CA GLU A 90 9.50 -12.25 -0.77
C GLU A 90 8.68 -12.15 0.52
N SER A 91 8.71 -13.18 1.37
CA SER A 91 7.97 -13.18 2.63
C SER A 91 8.43 -12.07 3.60
N LEU A 92 9.73 -11.82 3.69
CA LEU A 92 10.33 -10.80 4.55
C LEU A 92 10.05 -9.38 4.02
N VAL A 93 10.17 -9.18 2.71
CA VAL A 93 9.82 -7.91 2.05
C VAL A 93 8.34 -7.60 2.24
N MET A 94 7.46 -8.60 2.09
CA MET A 94 6.03 -8.40 2.30
C MET A 94 5.71 -8.13 3.78
N ALA A 95 6.26 -8.91 4.70
CA ALA A 95 6.05 -8.71 6.14
C ALA A 95 6.53 -7.32 6.60
N SER A 96 7.72 -6.92 6.18
CA SER A 96 8.27 -5.58 6.50
C SER A 96 7.43 -4.47 5.89
N GLY A 97 6.90 -4.64 4.68
CA GLY A 97 5.95 -3.72 4.05
C GLY A 97 4.68 -3.54 4.88
N PHE A 98 4.05 -4.63 5.33
CA PHE A 98 2.87 -4.54 6.18
C PHE A 98 3.16 -3.90 7.54
N VAL A 99 4.31 -4.18 8.15
CA VAL A 99 4.75 -3.53 9.38
C VAL A 99 4.91 -2.02 9.16
N TRP A 100 5.57 -1.60 8.08
CA TRP A 100 5.71 -0.18 7.73
C TRP A 100 4.35 0.50 7.55
N LEU A 101 3.43 -0.15 6.84
CA LEU A 101 2.10 0.38 6.61
C LEU A 101 1.31 0.50 7.93
N GLY A 102 1.40 -0.52 8.78
CA GLY A 102 0.81 -0.52 10.12
C GLY A 102 1.34 0.60 11.01
N LEU A 103 2.65 0.83 11.02
CA LEU A 103 3.28 1.94 11.74
C LEU A 103 2.77 3.29 11.22
N LYS A 104 2.57 3.43 9.90
CA LYS A 104 2.04 4.66 9.30
C LYS A 104 0.59 4.91 9.64
N TYR A 105 -0.23 3.87 9.72
CA TYR A 105 -1.59 3.98 10.25
C TYR A 105 -1.60 4.32 11.74
N TRP A 106 -0.68 3.75 12.51
CA TRP A 106 -0.54 4.07 13.93
C TRP A 106 -0.14 5.53 14.17
N GLU A 107 0.74 6.08 13.34
CA GLU A 107 1.09 7.50 13.30
C GLU A 107 -0.16 8.36 13.02
N LEU A 108 -0.96 8.01 12.00
CA LEU A 108 -2.23 8.70 11.71
C LEU A 108 -3.21 8.66 12.89
N LYS A 109 -3.31 7.52 13.59
CA LYS A 109 -4.16 7.39 14.77
C LYS A 109 -3.71 8.31 15.92
N ARG A 110 -2.40 8.46 16.13
CA ARG A 110 -1.84 9.39 17.13
C ARG A 110 -2.18 10.85 16.82
N HIS A 111 -2.32 11.22 15.55
CA HIS A 111 -2.75 12.55 15.13
C HIS A 111 -4.28 12.74 15.16
N GLY A 112 -5.03 11.84 15.80
CA GLY A 112 -6.46 12.00 16.08
C GLY A 112 -7.40 11.43 15.00
N TYR A 113 -6.88 10.69 14.03
CA TYR A 113 -7.72 10.11 12.97
C TYR A 113 -8.27 8.73 13.37
N PRO A 114 -9.60 8.54 13.42
CA PRO A 114 -10.18 7.27 13.77
C PRO A 114 -9.93 6.25 12.65
N LEU A 115 -9.07 5.26 12.93
CA LEU A 115 -8.98 4.07 12.08
C LEU A 115 -10.23 3.23 12.27
N SER A 116 -11.08 3.20 11.25
CA SER A 116 -12.23 2.30 11.24
C SER A 116 -11.77 0.85 11.19
N TRP A 117 -12.37 0.00 12.03
CA TRP A 117 -12.20 -1.46 11.99
C TRP A 117 -12.50 -2.05 10.60
N TRP A 118 -13.34 -1.36 9.82
CA TRP A 118 -13.61 -1.73 8.43
C TRP A 118 -12.39 -1.74 7.53
N ASN A 119 -11.41 -0.87 7.78
CA ASN A 119 -10.20 -0.81 6.95
C ASN A 119 -9.31 -2.04 7.18
N THR A 120 -9.18 -2.47 8.44
CA THR A 120 -8.43 -3.67 8.79
C THR A 120 -9.10 -4.92 8.22
N MET A 121 -10.42 -4.99 8.31
CA MET A 121 -11.21 -6.10 7.78
C MET A 121 -11.20 -6.12 6.25
N GLY A 122 -11.26 -4.96 5.61
CA GLY A 122 -11.12 -4.81 4.16
C GLY A 122 -9.74 -5.22 3.66
N MET A 123 -8.67 -4.86 4.37
CA MET A 123 -7.33 -5.33 4.05
C MET A 123 -7.19 -6.84 4.22
N ALA A 124 -7.70 -7.41 5.30
CA ALA A 124 -7.70 -8.86 5.51
C ALA A 124 -8.47 -9.60 4.41
N ALA A 125 -9.65 -9.09 4.03
CA ALA A 125 -10.45 -9.63 2.94
C ALA A 125 -9.73 -9.52 1.58
N THR A 126 -9.07 -8.40 1.33
CA THR A 126 -8.29 -8.20 0.09
C THR A 126 -7.09 -9.15 0.04
N THR A 127 -6.37 -9.33 1.15
CA THR A 127 -5.28 -10.30 1.24
C THR A 127 -5.78 -11.71 0.96
N ALA A 128 -6.94 -12.07 1.52
CA ALA A 128 -7.53 -13.38 1.32
C ALA A 128 -8.08 -13.59 -0.11
N ALA A 129 -8.63 -12.56 -0.77
CA ALA A 129 -9.22 -12.68 -2.10
C ALA A 129 -8.20 -12.50 -3.23
N PHE A 130 -7.39 -11.45 -3.15
CA PHE A 130 -6.51 -10.95 -4.22
C PHE A 130 -5.03 -11.02 -3.86
N GLY A 131 -4.69 -11.43 -2.64
CA GLY A 131 -3.33 -11.63 -2.22
C GLY A 131 -2.70 -10.41 -1.54
N PRO A 132 -1.52 -10.60 -0.96
CA PRO A 132 -0.90 -9.61 -0.09
C PRO A 132 -0.43 -8.36 -0.85
N GLY A 133 -0.02 -8.48 -2.12
CA GLY A 133 0.40 -7.31 -2.92
C GLY A 133 -0.75 -6.36 -3.27
N ALA A 134 -1.94 -6.90 -3.57
CA ALA A 134 -3.13 -6.08 -3.79
C ALA A 134 -3.56 -5.39 -2.49
N ALA A 135 -3.54 -6.12 -1.36
CA ALA A 135 -3.85 -5.54 -0.06
C ALA A 135 -2.88 -4.44 0.36
N MET A 136 -1.58 -4.62 0.12
CA MET A 136 -0.57 -3.60 0.38
C MET A 136 -0.79 -2.34 -0.48
N SER A 137 -1.08 -2.53 -1.78
CA SER A 137 -1.32 -1.42 -2.71
C SER A 137 -2.56 -0.62 -2.35
N LEU A 138 -3.69 -1.28 -2.07
CA LEU A 138 -4.92 -0.61 -1.62
C LEU A 138 -4.77 0.01 -0.24
N GLY A 139 -4.07 -0.67 0.67
CA GLY A 139 -3.75 -0.17 2.00
C GLY A 139 -2.88 1.09 1.94
N TRP A 140 -1.92 1.16 1.04
CA TRP A 140 -1.17 2.40 0.79
C TRP A 140 -2.05 3.48 0.16
N GLY A 141 -2.89 3.15 -0.82
CA GLY A 141 -3.82 4.10 -1.44
C GLY A 141 -4.77 4.75 -0.43
N LEU A 142 -5.35 3.96 0.47
CA LEU A 142 -6.22 4.44 1.53
C LEU A 142 -5.50 5.43 2.48
N ARG A 143 -4.22 5.19 2.78
CA ARG A 143 -3.39 6.12 3.55
C ARG A 143 -3.23 7.45 2.81
N GLU A 144 -2.91 7.42 1.52
CA GLU A 144 -2.76 8.64 0.71
C GLU A 144 -4.08 9.42 0.62
N GLU A 145 -5.22 8.73 0.56
CA GLU A 145 -6.53 9.39 0.61
C GLU A 145 -6.81 10.05 1.96
N MET A 146 -6.41 9.41 3.08
CA MET A 146 -6.50 10.02 4.40
C MET A 146 -5.65 11.28 4.45
N LEU A 147 -4.37 11.21 4.05
CA LEU A 147 -3.47 12.36 4.02
C LEU A 147 -4.01 13.51 3.15
N ALA A 148 -4.61 13.20 2.01
CA ALA A 148 -5.21 14.21 1.17
C ALA A 148 -6.44 14.88 1.79
N LYS A 149 -7.23 14.15 2.59
CA LYS A 149 -8.34 14.75 3.38
C LYS A 149 -7.82 15.66 4.49
N ILE A 150 -6.62 15.40 5.02
CA ILE A 150 -5.97 16.25 6.04
C ILE A 150 -5.46 17.55 5.41
N ALA A 151 -4.91 17.48 4.19
CA ALA A 151 -4.33 18.62 3.51
C ALA A 151 -5.36 19.52 2.78
N ALA A 152 -6.65 19.16 2.77
CA ALA A 152 -7.71 19.83 2.01
C ALA A 152 -8.51 20.84 2.83
#